data_AF-A0A847K3Q0-F1
#
_entry.id   AF-A0A847K3Q0-F1
#
_cell.length_a   1.000
_cell.length_b   1.000
_cell.length_c   1.000
_cell.angle_alpha   90.00
_cell.angle_beta   90.00
_cell.angle_gamma   90.00
#
_symmetry.space_group_name_H-M   'P 1'
#
loop_
_entity.id
_entity.type
_entity.pdbx_description
1 polymer ?
#
loop_
_entity_poly.entity_id
_entity_poly.type
_entity_poly.pdbx_seq_one_letter_code
_entity_poly.pdbx_strand_id
1 'polypeptide(L)'
;MAAPKRNSFIGAFMSLIWLVFLYFPIRGIFASENGMLFRIIGMLVIIIFAAIYLHAMSFVFGVLRQPLTGWRRYGHAIALAVLAAVLHLMVGDHALGTGIFVIPVLVLTLPARQAFPAGLAATIVSGIAGCAFGCNGLTLNIFFTGFGILFMTMGIRSFKETAERERKLTTRMAIADERDRVARDVHDVLGHSLTVISMKADLAAKLVDHDPVAAKQQNAEIGQLARSAINEIRLTVSGLRVRMLDEELRDTVAAMQDAGLDVVVTGSASEVEPGYRLVFSWVLREAATNVIRHAGAQQVHITLGQSSISIDDDGHGFAPTRAGNGLKGLRERVEDAGGRLNIESDTDGTRISVHMEGT
;
A
#
# COMPACT_ATOMS: atom_id res chain seq x y z
N MET A 1 0.38 9.35 16.02
CA MET A 1 1.82 8.98 16.07
C MET A 1 2.00 7.62 15.42
N ALA A 2 2.49 7.57 14.18
CA ALA A 2 2.73 6.31 13.47
C ALA A 2 3.97 5.61 14.05
N ALA A 3 3.81 4.39 14.54
CA ALA A 3 4.92 3.58 15.05
C ALA A 3 5.96 3.37 13.93
N PRO A 4 7.21 3.85 14.10
CA PRO A 4 8.21 3.64 13.07
C PRO A 4 8.77 2.21 13.15
N LYS A 5 8.89 1.58 11.98
CA LYS A 5 10.19 1.06 11.52
C LYS A 5 10.84 -0.13 12.25
N ARG A 6 10.14 -0.95 13.06
CA ARG A 6 10.81 -2.13 13.67
C ARG A 6 11.32 -3.13 12.63
N ASN A 7 10.55 -3.40 11.58
CA ASN A 7 10.94 -4.36 10.54
C ASN A 7 11.98 -3.79 9.55
N SER A 8 11.94 -2.48 9.26
CA SER A 8 12.91 -1.83 8.37
C SER A 8 14.29 -1.72 9.03
N PHE A 9 14.34 -1.49 10.34
CA PHE A 9 15.59 -1.42 11.10
C PHE A 9 16.28 -2.79 11.20
N ILE A 10 15.52 -3.86 11.45
CA ILE A 10 16.05 -5.24 11.48
C ILE A 10 16.62 -5.62 10.11
N GLY A 11 15.93 -5.28 9.02
CA GLY A 11 16.41 -5.55 7.67
C GLY A 11 17.70 -4.82 7.32
N ALA A 12 17.79 -3.53 7.63
CA ALA A 12 19.01 -2.75 7.46
C ALA A 12 20.16 -3.29 8.31
N PHE A 13 19.91 -3.64 9.56
CA PHE A 13 20.90 -4.27 10.44
C PHE A 13 21.42 -5.60 9.86
N MET A 14 20.53 -6.44 9.31
CA MET A 14 20.94 -7.69 8.66
C MET A 14 21.84 -7.44 7.45
N SER A 15 21.65 -6.35 6.70
CA SER A 15 22.56 -6.01 5.59
C SER A 15 23.97 -5.60 6.04
N LEU A 16 24.14 -5.04 7.26
CA LEU A 16 25.46 -4.75 7.81
C LEU A 16 26.26 -6.02 8.13
N ILE A 17 25.58 -7.09 8.56
CA ILE A 17 26.24 -8.36 8.91
C ILE A 17 27.01 -8.92 7.71
N TRP A 18 26.48 -8.73 6.50
CA TRP A 18 27.14 -9.18 5.26
C TRP A 18 28.45 -8.45 4.96
N LEU A 19 28.64 -7.22 5.45
CA LEU A 19 29.88 -6.47 5.21
C LEU A 19 31.10 -7.08 5.89
N VAL A 20 30.93 -7.98 6.85
CA VAL A 20 32.03 -8.78 7.43
C VAL A 20 32.80 -9.54 6.34
N PHE A 21 32.14 -9.99 5.27
CA PHE A 21 32.82 -10.69 4.18
C PHE A 21 33.74 -9.78 3.35
N LEU A 22 33.63 -8.45 3.48
CA LEU A 22 34.62 -7.53 2.88
C LEU A 22 35.98 -7.59 3.58
N TYR A 23 36.10 -8.28 4.72
CA TYR A 23 37.38 -8.61 5.34
C TYR A 23 38.32 -9.35 4.38
N PHE A 24 37.82 -10.25 3.54
CA PHE A 24 38.65 -11.02 2.61
C PHE A 24 39.40 -10.16 1.58
N PRO A 25 38.73 -9.27 0.80
CA PRO A 25 39.43 -8.38 -0.11
C PRO A 25 40.28 -7.34 0.63
N ILE A 26 39.86 -6.84 1.80
CA ILE A 26 40.70 -5.97 2.64
C ILE A 26 42.02 -6.67 2.97
N ARG A 27 41.95 -7.91 3.49
CA ARG A 27 43.13 -8.70 3.83
C ARG A 27 44.04 -8.89 2.62
N GLY A 28 43.50 -9.20 1.46
CA GLY A 28 44.30 -9.38 0.25
C GLY A 28 44.99 -8.09 -0.22
N ILE A 29 44.34 -6.92 -0.08
CA ILE A 29 44.96 -5.62 -0.38
C ILE A 29 46.19 -5.39 0.52
N PHE A 30 46.06 -5.65 1.82
CA PHE A 30 47.17 -5.45 2.77
C PHE A 30 48.24 -6.55 2.70
N ALA A 31 47.89 -7.75 2.25
CA ALA A 31 48.83 -8.84 2.02
C ALA A 31 49.64 -8.65 0.71
N SER A 32 49.18 -7.81 -0.21
CA SER A 32 49.91 -7.54 -1.45
C SER A 32 51.20 -6.74 -1.19
N GLU A 33 52.26 -7.10 -1.93
CA GLU A 33 53.54 -6.36 -1.95
C GLU A 33 53.46 -5.03 -2.70
N ASN A 34 52.27 -4.66 -3.18
CA ASN A 34 52.02 -3.43 -3.91
C ASN A 34 52.17 -2.19 -3.02
N GLY A 35 52.56 -1.06 -3.65
CA GLY A 35 52.80 0.21 -2.97
C GLY A 35 51.54 0.85 -2.33
N MET A 36 51.75 1.91 -1.56
CA MET A 36 50.68 2.59 -0.79
C MET A 36 49.50 3.05 -1.66
N LEU A 37 49.76 3.49 -2.90
CA LEU A 37 48.72 3.92 -3.84
C LEU A 37 47.71 2.81 -4.15
N PHE A 38 48.18 1.57 -4.36
CA PHE A 38 47.31 0.41 -4.60
C PHE A 38 46.38 0.15 -3.41
N ARG A 39 46.89 0.31 -2.19
CA ARG A 39 46.11 0.15 -0.96
C ARG A 39 45.02 1.20 -0.82
N ILE A 40 45.34 2.46 -1.11
CA ILE A 40 44.37 3.57 -1.09
C ILE A 40 43.26 3.33 -2.12
N ILE A 41 43.62 2.99 -3.36
CA ILE A 41 42.65 2.71 -4.42
C ILE A 41 41.77 1.51 -4.05
N GLY A 42 42.36 0.40 -3.59
CA GLY A 42 41.61 -0.80 -3.19
C GLY A 42 40.61 -0.52 -2.06
N MET A 43 41.03 0.23 -1.03
CA MET A 43 40.13 0.63 0.05
C MET A 43 39.00 1.54 -0.43
N LEU A 44 39.28 2.48 -1.33
CA LEU A 44 38.25 3.33 -1.94
C LEU A 44 37.22 2.51 -2.72
N VAL A 45 37.65 1.52 -3.50
CA VAL A 45 36.75 0.61 -4.24
C VAL A 45 35.86 -0.19 -3.26
N ILE A 46 36.41 -0.69 -2.15
CA ILE A 46 35.63 -1.40 -1.12
C ILE A 46 34.62 -0.47 -0.44
N ILE A 47 34.99 0.76 -0.11
CA ILE A 47 34.08 1.76 0.49
C ILE A 47 32.93 2.08 -0.46
N ILE A 48 33.22 2.30 -1.74
CA ILE A 48 32.20 2.56 -2.76
C ILE A 48 31.30 1.34 -2.94
N PHE A 49 31.87 0.13 -2.98
CA PHE A 49 31.11 -1.13 -3.07
C PHE A 49 30.13 -1.27 -1.89
N ALA A 50 30.61 -1.08 -0.66
CA ALA A 50 29.79 -1.16 0.55
C ALA A 50 28.69 -0.10 0.55
N ALA A 51 28.99 1.14 0.14
CA ALA A 51 28.02 2.22 0.04
C ALA A 51 26.91 1.91 -0.96
N ILE A 52 27.25 1.40 -2.16
CA ILE A 52 26.26 1.02 -3.18
C ILE A 52 25.40 -0.14 -2.70
N TYR A 53 26.00 -1.14 -2.05
CA TYR A 53 25.25 -2.28 -1.51
C TYR A 53 24.28 -1.85 -0.41
N LEU A 54 24.73 -1.04 0.55
CA LEU A 54 23.88 -0.51 1.62
C LEU A 54 22.77 0.39 1.06
N HIS A 55 23.09 1.22 0.07
CA HIS A 55 22.11 2.05 -0.61
C HIS A 55 21.05 1.19 -1.30
N ALA A 56 21.43 0.16 -2.06
CA ALA A 56 20.49 -0.78 -2.68
C ALA A 56 19.60 -1.49 -1.64
N MET A 57 20.18 -1.98 -0.54
CA MET A 57 19.46 -2.69 0.52
C MET A 57 18.54 -1.77 1.33
N SER A 58 18.87 -0.49 1.47
CA SER A 58 18.04 0.47 2.18
C SER A 58 16.66 0.68 1.51
N PHE A 59 16.57 0.52 0.19
CA PHE A 59 15.30 0.50 -0.53
C PHE A 59 14.53 -0.81 -0.33
N VAL A 60 15.22 -1.94 -0.32
CA VAL A 60 14.61 -3.29 -0.13
C VAL A 60 13.97 -3.42 1.26
N PHE A 61 14.58 -2.82 2.28
CA PHE A 61 14.08 -2.87 3.66
C PHE A 61 13.23 -1.66 4.04
N GLY A 62 12.89 -0.77 3.09
CA GLY A 62 11.99 0.37 3.34
C GLY A 62 12.57 1.43 4.28
N VAL A 63 13.90 1.55 4.36
CA VAL A 63 14.58 2.66 5.04
C VAL A 63 14.50 3.91 4.17
N LEU A 64 14.73 3.77 2.86
CA LEU A 64 14.45 4.80 1.86
C LEU A 64 13.03 4.58 1.29
N ARG A 65 12.25 5.67 1.20
CA ARG A 65 10.80 5.64 0.98
C ARG A 65 10.35 5.18 -0.41
N GLN A 66 11.18 5.32 -1.44
CA GLN A 66 10.80 5.00 -2.82
C GLN A 66 11.46 3.70 -3.28
N PRO A 67 10.71 2.65 -3.66
CA PRO A 67 11.33 1.46 -4.22
C PRO A 67 12.12 1.82 -5.48
N LEU A 68 13.29 1.20 -5.66
CA LEU A 68 14.03 1.32 -6.92
C LEU A 68 13.08 0.95 -8.06
N THR A 69 12.95 1.79 -9.09
CA THR A 69 12.10 1.55 -10.27
C THR A 69 12.91 1.72 -11.56
N GLY A 70 12.46 1.05 -12.62
CA GLY A 70 13.09 1.11 -13.95
C GLY A 70 14.58 0.72 -13.95
N TRP A 71 15.38 1.50 -14.69
CA TRP A 71 16.81 1.26 -14.92
C TRP A 71 17.67 1.33 -13.64
N ARG A 72 17.21 2.02 -12.58
CA ARG A 72 17.96 2.18 -11.33
C ARG A 72 18.19 0.84 -10.61
N ARG A 73 17.32 -0.15 -10.82
CA ARG A 73 17.47 -1.53 -10.27
C ARG A 73 18.69 -2.21 -10.85
N TYR A 74 18.82 -2.16 -12.18
CA TYR A 74 19.95 -2.72 -12.91
C TYR A 74 21.23 -1.95 -12.63
N GLY A 75 21.15 -0.62 -12.47
CA GLY A 75 22.30 0.22 -12.15
C GLY A 75 23.08 -0.22 -10.91
N HIS A 76 22.39 -0.57 -9.82
CA HIS A 76 23.06 -1.03 -8.60
C HIS A 76 23.72 -2.41 -8.79
N ALA A 77 23.01 -3.35 -9.41
CA ALA A 77 23.54 -4.68 -9.66
C ALA A 77 24.75 -4.65 -10.61
N ILE A 78 24.68 -3.85 -11.68
CA ILE A 78 25.78 -3.65 -12.63
C ILE A 78 26.96 -2.97 -11.94
N ALA A 79 26.74 -1.90 -11.17
CA ALA A 79 27.82 -1.22 -10.46
C ALA A 79 28.53 -2.16 -9.48
N LEU A 80 27.78 -2.96 -8.72
CA LEU A 80 28.37 -3.97 -7.83
C LEU A 80 29.13 -5.05 -8.59
N ALA A 81 28.60 -5.55 -9.72
CA ALA A 81 29.29 -6.53 -10.55
C ALA A 81 30.60 -5.98 -11.14
N VAL A 82 30.61 -4.72 -11.60
CA VAL A 82 31.82 -4.06 -12.12
C VAL A 82 32.85 -3.88 -11.00
N LEU A 83 32.45 -3.39 -9.83
CA LEU A 83 33.37 -3.21 -8.70
C LEU A 83 33.89 -4.55 -8.17
N ALA A 84 33.07 -5.60 -8.16
CA ALA A 84 33.50 -6.96 -7.84
C ALA A 84 34.56 -7.46 -8.84
N ALA A 85 34.36 -7.23 -10.14
CA ALA A 85 35.35 -7.57 -11.16
C ALA A 85 36.66 -6.78 -10.99
N VAL A 86 36.59 -5.48 -10.66
CA VAL A 86 37.77 -4.66 -10.36
C VAL A 86 38.52 -5.20 -9.14
N LEU A 87 37.83 -5.52 -8.05
CA LEU A 87 38.44 -6.10 -6.85
C LEU A 87 39.07 -7.47 -7.15
N HIS A 88 38.43 -8.26 -8.02
CA HIS A 88 38.97 -9.54 -8.46
C HIS A 88 40.24 -9.40 -9.29
N LEU A 89 40.31 -8.42 -10.20
CA LEU A 89 41.54 -8.11 -10.94
C LEU A 89 42.66 -7.58 -10.03
N MET A 90 42.32 -6.84 -8.97
CA MET A 90 43.30 -6.30 -8.04
C MET A 90 43.87 -7.36 -7.09
N VAL A 91 43.02 -8.24 -6.55
CA VAL A 91 43.35 -9.05 -5.36
C VAL A 91 43.09 -10.55 -5.57
N GLY A 92 42.66 -10.96 -6.77
CA GLY A 92 42.42 -12.35 -7.15
C GLY A 92 41.38 -13.03 -6.26
N ASP A 93 41.72 -14.23 -5.80
CA ASP A 93 40.87 -15.12 -5.00
C ASP A 93 40.29 -14.47 -3.74
N HIS A 94 41.01 -13.50 -3.16
CA HIS A 94 40.55 -12.76 -1.98
C HIS A 94 39.25 -11.97 -2.22
N ALA A 95 38.92 -11.67 -3.49
CA ALA A 95 37.72 -10.92 -3.85
C ALA A 95 36.59 -11.79 -4.43
N LEU A 96 36.76 -13.11 -4.57
CA LEU A 96 35.74 -14.00 -5.18
C LEU A 96 34.37 -13.92 -4.49
N GLY A 97 34.36 -13.70 -3.16
CA GLY A 97 33.12 -13.57 -2.39
C GLY A 97 32.31 -12.31 -2.70
N THR A 98 32.88 -11.31 -3.37
CA THR A 98 32.19 -10.04 -3.67
C THR A 98 31.08 -10.20 -4.71
N GLY A 99 31.21 -11.16 -5.65
CA GLY A 99 30.19 -11.44 -6.67
C GLY A 99 28.84 -11.90 -6.07
N ILE A 100 28.89 -12.57 -4.92
CA ILE A 100 27.71 -13.07 -4.21
C ILE A 100 26.75 -11.93 -3.79
N PHE A 101 27.26 -10.73 -3.51
CA PHE A 101 26.45 -9.58 -3.07
C PHE A 101 25.48 -9.08 -4.15
N VAL A 102 25.73 -9.42 -5.43
CA VAL A 102 24.86 -9.07 -6.55
C VAL A 102 23.55 -9.87 -6.50
N ILE A 103 23.59 -11.12 -6.00
CA ILE A 103 22.45 -12.03 -5.94
C ILE A 103 21.28 -11.45 -5.11
N PRO A 104 21.44 -11.07 -3.83
CA PRO A 104 20.34 -10.54 -3.03
C PRO A 104 19.80 -9.22 -3.62
N VAL A 105 20.65 -8.39 -4.23
CA VAL A 105 20.22 -7.15 -4.89
C VAL A 105 19.28 -7.48 -6.06
N LEU A 106 19.66 -8.41 -6.94
CA LEU A 106 18.82 -8.83 -8.07
C LEU A 106 17.52 -9.48 -7.60
N VAL A 107 17.61 -10.46 -6.69
CA VAL A 107 16.44 -11.25 -6.25
C VAL A 107 15.41 -10.40 -5.52
N LEU A 108 15.86 -9.44 -4.69
CA LEU A 108 14.97 -8.65 -3.85
C LEU A 108 14.46 -7.36 -4.53
N THR A 109 15.13 -6.87 -5.58
CA THR A 109 14.69 -5.63 -6.28
C THR A 109 13.98 -5.89 -7.61
N LEU A 110 14.22 -7.03 -8.27
CA LEU A 110 13.61 -7.33 -9.57
C LEU A 110 12.17 -7.85 -9.44
N PRO A 111 11.35 -7.71 -10.50
CA PRO A 111 10.05 -8.37 -10.60
C PRO A 111 10.15 -9.88 -10.41
N ALA A 112 9.11 -10.52 -9.86
CA ALA A 112 9.12 -11.95 -9.50
C ALA A 112 9.50 -12.86 -10.68
N ARG A 113 9.04 -12.51 -11.90
CA ARG A 113 9.35 -13.23 -13.14
C ARG A 113 10.84 -13.23 -13.51
N GLN A 114 11.58 -12.20 -13.11
CA GLN A 114 12.99 -12.00 -13.45
C GLN A 114 13.94 -12.35 -12.30
N ALA A 115 13.45 -12.35 -11.06
CA ALA A 115 14.28 -12.53 -9.87
C ALA A 115 15.04 -13.88 -9.85
N PHE A 116 14.38 -14.99 -10.17
CA PHE A 116 15.01 -16.31 -10.19
C PHE A 116 16.04 -16.45 -11.33
N PRO A 117 15.69 -16.19 -12.61
CA PRO A 117 16.67 -16.31 -13.69
C PRO A 117 17.85 -15.33 -13.53
N ALA A 118 17.62 -14.11 -13.06
CA ALA A 118 18.69 -13.15 -12.83
C ALA A 118 19.62 -13.57 -11.68
N GLY A 119 19.05 -14.05 -10.56
CA GLY A 119 19.84 -14.56 -9.44
C GLY A 119 20.64 -15.81 -9.82
N LEU A 120 20.02 -16.75 -10.55
CA LEU A 120 20.70 -17.94 -11.08
C LEU A 120 21.84 -17.57 -12.03
N ALA A 121 21.60 -16.64 -12.96
CA ALA A 121 22.64 -16.15 -13.86
C ALA A 121 23.81 -15.53 -13.10
N ALA A 122 23.55 -14.71 -12.08
CA ALA A 122 24.60 -14.11 -11.25
C ALA A 122 25.42 -15.17 -10.48
N THR A 123 24.78 -16.22 -9.95
CA THR A 123 25.47 -17.35 -9.31
C THR A 123 26.36 -18.10 -10.30
N ILE A 124 25.84 -18.39 -11.50
CA ILE A 124 26.59 -19.09 -12.56
C ILE A 124 27.79 -18.25 -13.01
N VAL A 125 27.58 -16.96 -13.30
CA VAL A 125 28.65 -16.04 -13.72
C VAL A 125 29.73 -15.93 -12.65
N SER A 126 29.35 -15.84 -11.38
CA SER A 126 30.33 -15.80 -10.27
C SER A 126 31.15 -17.09 -10.18
N GLY A 127 30.53 -18.25 -10.40
CA GLY A 127 31.23 -19.54 -10.45
C GLY A 127 32.19 -19.67 -11.64
N ILE A 128 31.73 -19.31 -12.84
CA ILE A 128 32.57 -19.32 -14.05
C ILE A 128 33.76 -18.38 -13.90
N ALA A 129 33.52 -17.17 -13.38
CA ALA A 129 34.58 -16.21 -13.11
C ALA A 129 35.63 -16.82 -12.16
N GLY A 130 35.21 -17.45 -11.05
CA GLY A 130 36.16 -18.12 -10.16
C GLY A 130 36.93 -19.27 -10.82
N CYS A 131 36.27 -20.07 -11.66
CA CYS A 131 36.93 -21.17 -12.38
C CYS A 131 37.97 -20.65 -13.41
N ALA A 132 37.74 -19.49 -14.01
CA ALA A 132 38.63 -18.90 -15.01
C ALA A 132 40.01 -18.50 -14.43
N PHE A 133 40.11 -18.27 -13.11
CA PHE A 133 41.34 -17.87 -12.43
C PHE A 133 41.94 -18.98 -11.54
N GLY A 134 41.25 -20.12 -11.43
CA GLY A 134 41.69 -21.26 -10.64
C GLY A 134 40.50 -22.02 -10.06
N CYS A 135 40.19 -23.19 -10.62
CA CYS A 135 39.18 -24.07 -10.04
C CYS A 135 39.76 -24.75 -8.79
N ASN A 136 39.66 -24.06 -7.65
CA ASN A 136 40.10 -24.54 -6.34
C ASN A 136 38.89 -24.76 -5.42
N GLY A 137 39.13 -25.34 -4.23
CA GLY A 137 38.07 -25.61 -3.26
C GLY A 137 37.32 -24.36 -2.78
N LEU A 138 37.96 -23.18 -2.82
CA LEU A 138 37.35 -21.90 -2.47
C LEU A 138 36.31 -21.49 -3.51
N THR A 139 36.62 -21.59 -4.80
CA THR A 139 35.69 -21.35 -5.92
C THR A 139 34.44 -22.21 -5.81
N LEU A 140 34.61 -23.51 -5.50
CA LEU A 140 33.49 -24.43 -5.32
C LEU A 140 32.60 -24.03 -4.12
N ASN A 141 33.21 -23.64 -3.00
CA ASN A 141 32.50 -23.19 -1.79
C ASN A 141 31.65 -21.94 -2.07
N ILE A 142 32.23 -20.95 -2.75
CA ILE A 142 31.57 -19.69 -3.11
C ILE A 142 30.40 -19.95 -4.05
N PHE A 143 30.56 -20.87 -5.01
CA PHE A 143 29.49 -21.28 -5.91
C PHE A 143 28.29 -21.88 -5.15
N PHE A 144 28.52 -22.83 -4.24
CA PHE A 144 27.46 -23.40 -3.40
C PHE A 144 26.84 -22.39 -2.44
N THR A 145 27.66 -21.47 -1.90
CA THR A 145 27.18 -20.36 -1.07
C THR A 145 26.24 -19.44 -1.87
N GLY A 146 26.57 -19.15 -3.13
CA GLY A 146 25.72 -18.39 -4.04
C GLY A 146 24.35 -19.04 -4.27
N PHE A 147 24.31 -20.36 -4.45
CA PHE A 147 23.04 -21.10 -4.50
C PHE A 147 22.26 -21.02 -3.17
N GLY A 148 22.94 -21.22 -2.03
CA GLY A 148 22.33 -21.08 -0.72
C GLY A 148 21.68 -19.71 -0.53
N ILE A 149 22.34 -18.65 -0.96
CA ILE A 149 21.84 -17.26 -0.89
C ILE A 149 20.69 -17.03 -1.86
N LEU A 150 20.75 -17.57 -3.08
CA LEU A 150 19.63 -17.52 -4.02
C LEU A 150 18.36 -18.15 -3.41
N PHE A 151 18.47 -19.36 -2.86
CA PHE A 151 17.33 -20.04 -2.24
C PHE A 151 16.85 -19.35 -0.96
N MET A 152 17.78 -18.88 -0.11
CA MET A 152 17.44 -18.14 1.10
C MET A 152 16.70 -16.84 0.79
N THR A 153 17.20 -16.04 -0.16
CA THR A 153 16.58 -14.77 -0.56
C THR A 153 15.24 -14.98 -1.26
N MET A 154 15.08 -16.05 -2.03
CA MET A 154 13.79 -16.50 -2.55
C MET A 154 12.81 -16.91 -1.46
N GLY A 155 13.29 -17.62 -0.43
CA GLY A 155 12.50 -17.97 0.75
C GLY A 155 11.99 -16.73 1.47
N ILE A 156 12.86 -15.75 1.72
CA ILE A 156 12.49 -14.46 2.33
C ILE A 156 11.43 -13.75 1.49
N ARG A 157 11.60 -13.70 0.17
CA ARG A 157 10.64 -13.09 -0.75
C ARG A 157 9.28 -13.78 -0.69
N SER A 158 9.26 -15.11 -0.81
CA SER A 158 8.04 -15.92 -0.76
C SER A 158 7.30 -15.75 0.56
N PHE A 159 8.05 -15.71 1.67
CA PHE A 159 7.49 -15.49 3.00
C PHE A 159 6.83 -14.10 3.12
N LYS A 160 7.49 -13.04 2.64
CA LYS A 160 6.91 -11.68 2.61
C LYS A 160 5.63 -11.64 1.77
N GLU A 161 5.66 -12.19 0.56
CA GLU A 161 4.50 -12.21 -0.34
C GLU A 161 3.32 -12.99 0.27
N THR A 162 3.60 -14.13 0.93
CA THR A 162 2.57 -14.94 1.61
C THR A 162 1.99 -14.19 2.81
N ALA A 163 2.83 -13.61 3.67
CA ALA A 163 2.39 -12.86 4.83
C ALA A 163 1.53 -11.64 4.45
N GLU A 164 1.89 -10.94 3.37
CA GLU A 164 1.07 -9.84 2.84
C GLU A 164 -0.29 -10.32 2.31
N ARG A 165 -0.33 -11.47 1.64
CA ARG A 165 -1.59 -12.08 1.18
C ARG A 165 -2.47 -12.49 2.36
N GLU A 166 -1.91 -13.15 3.36
CA GLU A 166 -2.64 -13.54 4.58
C GLU A 166 -3.17 -12.32 5.33
N ARG A 167 -2.38 -11.25 5.45
CA ARG A 167 -2.82 -10.00 6.06
C ARG A 167 -3.99 -9.36 5.28
N LYS A 168 -3.95 -9.39 3.95
CA LYS A 168 -5.06 -8.90 3.11
C LYS A 168 -6.31 -9.78 3.27
N LEU A 169 -6.14 -11.10 3.35
CA LEU A 169 -7.25 -12.05 3.53
C LEU A 169 -7.90 -11.89 4.91
N THR A 170 -7.12 -11.83 5.98
CA THR A 170 -7.63 -11.61 7.35
C THR A 170 -8.38 -10.29 7.47
N THR A 171 -7.88 -9.22 6.87
CA THR A 171 -8.57 -7.92 6.83
C THR A 171 -9.92 -8.03 6.10
N ARG A 172 -9.95 -8.71 4.94
CA ARG A 172 -11.20 -8.94 4.19
C ARG A 172 -12.20 -9.81 4.97
N MET A 173 -11.73 -10.84 5.67
CA MET A 173 -12.57 -11.68 6.52
C MET A 173 -13.16 -10.89 7.68
N ALA A 174 -12.36 -10.07 8.37
CA ALA A 174 -12.84 -9.22 9.45
C ALA A 174 -13.94 -8.24 8.99
N ILE A 175 -13.80 -7.66 7.79
CA ILE A 175 -14.84 -6.79 7.20
C ILE A 175 -16.11 -7.60 6.88
N ALA A 176 -15.98 -8.81 6.35
CA ALA A 176 -17.11 -9.68 6.04
C ALA A 176 -17.87 -10.11 7.31
N ASP A 177 -17.15 -10.54 8.35
CA ASP A 177 -17.74 -10.93 9.63
C ASP A 177 -18.48 -9.76 10.29
N GLU A 178 -17.91 -8.56 10.21
CA GLU A 178 -18.55 -7.35 10.72
C GLU A 178 -19.83 -7.01 9.94
N ARG A 179 -19.81 -7.18 8.61
CA ARG A 179 -21.00 -7.00 7.76
C ARG A 179 -22.09 -8.01 8.12
N ASP A 180 -21.76 -9.27 8.36
CA ASP A 180 -22.72 -10.31 8.73
C ASP A 180 -23.28 -10.10 10.14
N ARG A 181 -22.47 -9.60 11.07
CA ARG A 181 -22.93 -9.15 12.40
C ARG A 181 -23.94 -8.02 12.28
N VAL A 182 -23.61 -6.96 11.52
CA VAL A 182 -24.51 -5.83 11.28
C VAL A 182 -25.80 -6.27 10.60
N ALA A 183 -25.75 -7.19 9.64
CA ALA A 183 -26.94 -7.73 8.99
C ALA A 183 -27.87 -8.45 9.98
N ARG A 184 -27.31 -9.22 10.92
CA ARG A 184 -28.08 -9.85 12.00
C ARG A 184 -28.68 -8.82 12.96
N ASP A 185 -27.89 -7.85 13.42
CA ASP A 185 -28.39 -6.80 14.32
C ASP A 185 -29.54 -6.00 13.67
N VAL A 186 -29.42 -5.69 12.38
CA VAL A 186 -30.50 -5.05 11.60
C VAL A 186 -31.73 -5.96 11.48
N HIS A 187 -31.53 -7.25 11.21
CA HIS A 187 -32.62 -8.22 11.10
C HIS A 187 -33.38 -8.36 12.43
N ASP A 188 -32.67 -8.40 13.56
CA ASP A 188 -33.26 -8.53 14.89
C ASP A 188 -34.08 -7.29 15.27
N VAL A 189 -33.55 -6.08 15.04
CA VAL A 189 -34.27 -4.82 15.28
C VAL A 189 -35.51 -4.71 14.40
N LEU A 190 -35.40 -5.08 13.11
CA LEU A 190 -36.54 -5.12 12.19
C LEU A 190 -37.60 -6.13 12.64
N GLY A 191 -37.19 -7.36 12.96
CA GLY A 191 -38.09 -8.45 13.32
C GLY A 191 -38.89 -8.12 14.58
N HIS A 192 -38.24 -7.60 15.62
CA HIS A 192 -38.90 -7.20 16.85
C HIS A 192 -39.88 -6.05 16.62
N SER A 193 -39.42 -4.98 15.98
CA SER A 193 -40.22 -3.76 15.76
C SER A 193 -41.44 -4.03 14.89
N LEU A 194 -41.29 -4.79 13.80
CA LEU A 194 -42.40 -5.14 12.91
C LEU A 194 -43.44 -6.02 13.60
N THR A 195 -43.01 -6.94 14.47
CA THR A 195 -43.93 -7.78 15.25
C THR A 195 -44.79 -6.93 16.19
N VAL A 196 -44.18 -5.99 16.92
CA VAL A 196 -44.91 -5.09 17.83
C VAL A 196 -45.83 -4.15 17.06
N ILE A 197 -45.38 -3.61 15.93
CA ILE A 197 -46.20 -2.76 15.06
C ILE A 197 -47.42 -3.54 14.54
N SER A 198 -47.24 -4.78 14.07
CA SER A 198 -48.35 -5.62 13.60
C SER A 198 -49.37 -5.88 14.70
N MET A 199 -48.93 -6.26 15.90
CA MET A 199 -49.83 -6.51 17.04
C MET A 199 -50.61 -5.26 17.44
N LYS A 200 -49.98 -4.07 17.43
CA LYS A 200 -50.65 -2.81 17.73
C LYS A 200 -51.62 -2.40 16.62
N ALA A 201 -51.29 -2.65 15.36
CA ALA A 201 -52.19 -2.39 14.24
C ALA A 201 -53.45 -3.26 14.33
N ASP A 202 -53.30 -4.55 14.66
CA ASP A 202 -54.43 -5.45 14.88
C ASP A 202 -55.32 -4.99 16.06
N LEU A 203 -54.72 -4.48 17.13
CA LEU A 203 -55.46 -3.92 18.27
C LEU A 203 -56.19 -2.62 17.89
N ALA A 204 -55.52 -1.71 17.18
CA ALA A 204 -56.13 -0.47 16.71
C ALA A 204 -57.34 -0.74 15.80
N ALA A 205 -57.24 -1.73 14.91
CA ALA A 205 -58.33 -2.15 14.04
C ALA A 205 -59.55 -2.68 14.83
N LYS A 206 -59.32 -3.47 15.88
CA LYS A 206 -60.40 -3.98 16.76
C LYS A 206 -61.07 -2.89 17.58
N LEU A 207 -60.35 -1.81 17.90
CA LEU A 207 -60.86 -0.71 18.73
C LEU A 207 -61.58 0.37 17.93
N VAL A 208 -61.46 0.41 16.60
CA VAL A 208 -61.89 1.57 15.80
C VAL A 208 -63.38 1.90 15.94
N ASP A 209 -64.22 0.89 16.11
CA ASP A 209 -65.69 1.04 16.24
C ASP A 209 -66.17 1.13 17.70
N HIS A 210 -65.36 0.66 18.66
CA HIS A 210 -65.74 0.53 20.07
C HIS A 210 -65.08 1.56 20.98
N ASP A 211 -63.83 1.91 20.72
CA ASP A 211 -63.07 2.95 21.44
C ASP A 211 -62.15 3.70 20.46
N PRO A 212 -62.69 4.68 19.73
CA PRO A 212 -61.94 5.46 18.74
C PRO A 212 -60.77 6.25 19.34
N VAL A 213 -60.84 6.58 20.64
CA VAL A 213 -59.79 7.32 21.34
C VAL A 213 -58.59 6.40 21.59
N ALA A 214 -58.83 5.20 22.10
CA ALA A 214 -57.78 4.19 22.27
C ALA A 214 -57.18 3.74 20.92
N ALA A 215 -58.00 3.62 19.86
CA ALA A 215 -57.51 3.32 18.51
C ALA A 215 -56.54 4.41 17.97
N LYS A 216 -56.88 5.69 18.16
CA LYS A 216 -55.97 6.81 17.81
C LYS A 216 -54.66 6.77 18.59
N GLN A 217 -54.71 6.42 19.87
CA GLN A 217 -53.53 6.28 20.72
C GLN A 217 -52.61 5.17 20.21
N GLN A 218 -53.15 3.99 19.86
CA GLN A 218 -52.36 2.90 19.28
C GLN A 218 -51.71 3.30 17.94
N ASN A 219 -52.42 4.02 17.07
CA ASN A 219 -51.86 4.52 15.81
C ASN A 219 -50.70 5.51 16.02
N ALA A 220 -50.79 6.40 17.01
CA ALA A 220 -49.71 7.32 17.34
C ALA A 220 -48.45 6.57 17.82
N GLU A 221 -48.64 5.53 18.66
CA GLU A 221 -47.57 4.67 19.16
C GLU A 221 -46.91 3.86 18.03
N ILE A 222 -47.69 3.33 17.07
CA ILE A 222 -47.15 2.67 15.87
C ILE A 222 -46.22 3.61 15.10
N GLY A 223 -46.65 4.87 14.88
CA GLY A 223 -45.83 5.86 14.19
C GLY A 223 -44.53 6.19 14.93
N GLN A 224 -44.54 6.23 16.27
CA GLN A 224 -43.33 6.42 17.07
C GLN A 224 -42.40 5.21 16.99
N LEU A 225 -42.93 3.99 17.14
CA LEU A 225 -42.18 2.74 17.03
C LEU A 225 -41.49 2.61 15.67
N ALA A 226 -42.18 2.92 14.58
CA ALA A 226 -41.61 2.89 13.23
C ALA A 226 -40.44 3.87 13.07
N ARG A 227 -40.60 5.12 13.56
CA ARG A 227 -39.52 6.13 13.49
C ARG A 227 -38.30 5.74 14.34
N SER A 228 -38.52 5.20 15.54
CA SER A 228 -37.44 4.73 16.41
C SER A 228 -36.67 3.57 15.78
N ALA A 229 -37.37 2.57 15.22
CA ALA A 229 -36.75 1.43 14.56
C ALA A 229 -35.91 1.84 13.33
N ILE A 230 -36.41 2.79 12.52
CA ILE A 230 -35.66 3.34 11.38
C ILE A 230 -34.39 4.06 11.86
N ASN A 231 -34.46 4.82 12.96
CA ASN A 231 -33.29 5.49 13.53
C ASN A 231 -32.26 4.50 14.06
N GLU A 232 -32.68 3.43 14.74
CA GLU A 232 -31.79 2.40 15.26
C GLU A 232 -31.07 1.65 14.13
N ILE A 233 -31.78 1.29 13.06
CA ILE A 233 -31.17 0.73 11.83
C ILE A 233 -30.16 1.70 11.22
N ARG A 234 -30.52 2.98 11.12
CA ARG A 234 -29.62 4.01 10.60
C ARG A 234 -28.34 4.08 11.43
N LEU A 235 -28.41 4.02 12.76
CA LEU A 235 -27.24 4.04 13.64
C LEU A 235 -26.36 2.79 13.46
N THR A 236 -26.95 1.60 13.42
CA THR A 236 -26.23 0.33 13.24
C THR A 236 -25.51 0.25 11.89
N VAL A 237 -26.19 0.63 10.80
CA VAL A 237 -25.58 0.70 9.46
C VAL A 237 -24.56 1.84 9.35
N SER A 238 -24.82 2.97 10.01
CA SER A 238 -23.91 4.11 10.05
C SER A 238 -22.58 3.76 10.71
N GLY A 239 -22.56 2.99 11.79
CA GLY A 239 -21.33 2.51 12.43
C GLY A 239 -20.42 1.71 11.49
N LEU A 240 -20.99 0.92 10.59
CA LEU A 240 -20.25 0.22 9.53
C LEU A 240 -19.75 1.19 8.45
N ARG A 241 -20.59 2.14 8.02
CA ARG A 241 -20.22 3.19 7.04
C ARG A 241 -19.12 4.13 7.54
N VAL A 242 -19.09 4.41 8.85
CA VAL A 242 -18.01 5.16 9.52
C VAL A 242 -16.66 4.49 9.32
N ARG A 243 -16.56 3.18 9.58
CA ARG A 243 -15.32 2.42 9.41
C ARG A 243 -14.90 2.35 7.94
N MET A 244 -15.87 2.19 7.03
CA MET A 244 -15.61 2.12 5.60
C MET A 244 -15.03 3.42 5.02
N LEU A 245 -15.48 4.61 5.45
CA LEU A 245 -14.92 5.87 4.92
C LEU A 245 -13.50 6.14 5.45
N ASP A 246 -13.26 5.88 6.73
CA ASP A 246 -11.94 6.06 7.34
C ASP A 246 -10.91 5.08 6.75
N GLU A 247 -11.31 3.83 6.51
CA GLU A 247 -10.51 2.85 5.77
C GLU A 247 -10.29 3.28 4.31
N GLU A 248 -11.35 3.68 3.59
CA GLU A 248 -11.21 4.11 2.20
C GLU A 248 -10.33 5.35 2.05
N LEU A 249 -10.42 6.32 2.97
CA LEU A 249 -9.57 7.50 2.99
C LEU A 249 -8.11 7.10 3.19
N ARG A 250 -7.82 6.22 4.16
CA ARG A 250 -6.46 5.69 4.38
C ARG A 250 -5.93 4.96 3.16
N ASP A 251 -6.73 4.08 2.56
CA ASP A 251 -6.34 3.28 1.39
C ASP A 251 -6.12 4.16 0.15
N THR A 252 -6.97 5.18 -0.03
CA THR A 252 -6.87 6.18 -1.10
C THR A 252 -5.59 7.00 -0.97
N VAL A 253 -5.32 7.53 0.23
CA VAL A 253 -4.09 8.29 0.51
C VAL A 253 -2.87 7.43 0.29
N ALA A 254 -2.87 6.18 0.78
CA ALA A 254 -1.77 5.25 0.57
C ALA A 254 -1.55 4.97 -0.93
N ALA A 255 -2.60 4.71 -1.70
CA ALA A 255 -2.49 4.45 -3.14
C ALA A 255 -1.96 5.66 -3.93
N MET A 256 -2.38 6.88 -3.58
CA MET A 256 -1.86 8.10 -4.20
C MET A 256 -0.38 8.33 -3.85
N GLN A 257 0.00 8.14 -2.58
CA GLN A 257 1.39 8.23 -2.14
C GLN A 257 2.28 7.17 -2.80
N ASP A 258 1.78 5.95 -2.97
CA ASP A 258 2.46 4.87 -3.71
C ASP A 258 2.67 5.22 -5.19
N ALA A 259 1.80 6.05 -5.76
CA ALA A 259 1.93 6.59 -7.10
C ALA A 259 2.90 7.79 -7.19
N GLY A 260 3.44 8.27 -6.06
CA GLY A 260 4.40 9.37 -5.99
C GLY A 260 3.78 10.76 -5.78
N LEU A 261 2.50 10.83 -5.41
CA LEU A 261 1.80 12.08 -5.11
C LEU A 261 2.03 12.49 -3.65
N ASP A 262 2.22 13.79 -3.41
CA ASP A 262 2.11 14.36 -2.06
C ASP A 262 0.63 14.62 -1.75
N VAL A 263 0.14 14.09 -0.64
CA VAL A 263 -1.29 14.11 -0.31
C VAL A 263 -1.51 14.77 1.04
N VAL A 264 -2.26 15.86 1.04
CA VAL A 264 -2.64 16.60 2.24
C VAL A 264 -4.12 16.38 2.52
N VAL A 265 -4.45 15.93 3.72
CA VAL A 265 -5.84 15.74 4.16
C VAL A 265 -6.20 16.77 5.22
N THR A 266 -7.30 17.49 5.00
CA THR A 266 -7.89 18.44 5.96
C THR A 266 -9.26 17.93 6.39
N GLY A 267 -9.50 17.85 7.69
CA GLY A 267 -10.70 17.26 8.28
C GLY A 267 -10.56 15.76 8.56
N SER A 268 -11.63 15.13 9.04
CA SER A 268 -11.66 13.71 9.40
C SER A 268 -12.94 13.00 8.92
N ALA A 269 -12.80 11.72 8.56
CA ALA A 269 -13.95 10.86 8.24
C ALA A 269 -14.96 10.75 9.41
N SER A 270 -14.53 11.03 10.65
CA SER A 270 -15.42 11.08 11.82
C SER A 270 -16.35 12.30 11.83
N GLU A 271 -15.95 13.41 11.20
CA GLU A 271 -16.69 14.68 11.17
C GLU A 271 -17.81 14.68 10.12
N VAL A 272 -17.69 13.81 9.11
CA VAL A 272 -18.70 13.61 8.05
C VAL A 272 -19.98 13.02 8.64
N GLU A 273 -21.14 13.52 8.23
CA GLU A 273 -22.43 12.93 8.63
C GLU A 273 -22.54 11.48 8.14
N PRO A 274 -22.93 10.51 9.00
CA PRO A 274 -22.89 9.08 8.65
C PRO A 274 -23.69 8.69 7.40
N GLY A 275 -24.77 9.41 7.09
CA GLY A 275 -25.59 9.21 5.89
C GLY A 275 -24.80 9.41 4.59
N TYR A 276 -23.82 10.33 4.59
CA TYR A 276 -23.08 10.75 3.40
C TYR A 276 -21.77 10.00 3.17
N ARG A 277 -21.30 9.26 4.18
CA ARG A 277 -19.98 8.59 4.14
C ARG A 277 -19.82 7.59 3.00
N LEU A 278 -20.91 6.93 2.58
CA LEU A 278 -20.90 6.03 1.43
C LEU A 278 -20.73 6.78 0.11
N VAL A 279 -21.39 7.94 -0.04
CA VAL A 279 -21.25 8.78 -1.23
C VAL A 279 -19.82 9.31 -1.31
N PHE A 280 -19.28 9.76 -0.19
CA PHE A 280 -17.92 10.32 -0.14
C PHE A 280 -16.85 9.26 -0.40
N SER A 281 -17.07 8.00 -0.03
CA SER A 281 -16.14 6.92 -0.38
C SER A 281 -16.11 6.62 -1.88
N TRP A 282 -17.24 6.75 -2.59
CA TRP A 282 -17.25 6.68 -4.06
C TRP A 282 -16.48 7.84 -4.70
N VAL A 283 -16.65 9.06 -4.16
CA VAL A 283 -15.92 10.24 -4.64
C VAL A 283 -14.41 10.05 -4.47
N LEU A 284 -13.97 9.61 -3.29
CA LEU A 284 -12.55 9.32 -3.02
C LEU A 284 -11.95 8.32 -4.00
N ARG A 285 -12.64 7.19 -4.24
CA ARG A 285 -12.13 6.12 -5.11
C ARG A 285 -12.01 6.56 -6.57
N GLU A 286 -13.02 7.28 -7.06
CA GLU A 286 -13.04 7.78 -8.43
C GLU A 286 -11.97 8.86 -8.61
N ALA A 287 -11.85 9.81 -7.67
CA ALA A 287 -10.82 10.83 -7.68
C ALA A 287 -9.41 10.20 -7.66
N ALA A 288 -9.16 9.22 -6.78
CA ALA A 288 -7.89 8.50 -6.72
C ALA A 288 -7.52 7.84 -8.04
N THR A 289 -8.49 7.16 -8.66
CA THR A 289 -8.28 6.51 -9.96
C THR A 289 -7.92 7.52 -11.04
N ASN A 290 -8.62 8.65 -11.06
CA ASN A 290 -8.41 9.71 -12.04
C ASN A 290 -7.06 10.39 -11.87
N VAL A 291 -6.68 10.77 -10.65
CA VAL A 291 -5.39 11.42 -10.41
C VAL A 291 -4.23 10.49 -10.77
N ILE A 292 -4.25 9.24 -10.29
CA ILE A 292 -3.15 8.28 -10.50
C ILE A 292 -2.97 7.94 -11.99
N ARG A 293 -4.06 7.86 -12.76
CA ARG A 293 -3.98 7.43 -14.17
C ARG A 293 -3.85 8.59 -15.16
N HIS A 294 -4.36 9.77 -14.81
CA HIS A 294 -4.66 10.80 -15.80
C HIS A 294 -4.18 12.20 -15.43
N ALA A 295 -3.94 12.55 -14.18
CA ALA A 295 -3.69 13.96 -13.83
C ALA A 295 -2.26 14.44 -14.10
N GLY A 296 -1.26 13.56 -14.00
CA GLY A 296 0.15 13.98 -14.04
C GLY A 296 0.53 14.94 -12.89
N ALA A 297 -0.27 14.96 -11.83
CA ALA A 297 -0.13 15.81 -10.65
C ALA A 297 1.09 15.42 -9.80
N GLN A 298 1.53 16.35 -8.94
CA GLN A 298 2.50 16.13 -7.86
C GLN A 298 1.85 16.26 -6.49
N GLN A 299 0.80 17.08 -6.35
CA GLN A 299 0.12 17.35 -5.09
C GLN A 299 -1.39 17.12 -5.21
N VAL A 300 -1.96 16.57 -4.14
CA VAL A 300 -3.39 16.37 -3.99
C VAL A 300 -3.84 16.85 -2.61
N HIS A 301 -4.88 17.68 -2.57
CA HIS A 301 -5.53 18.11 -1.34
C HIS A 301 -6.91 17.48 -1.22
N ILE A 302 -7.17 16.79 -0.12
CA ILE A 302 -8.47 16.21 0.21
C ILE A 302 -9.04 16.99 1.39
N THR A 303 -10.21 17.58 1.22
CA THR A 303 -10.91 18.30 2.29
C THR A 303 -12.22 17.61 2.61
N LEU A 304 -12.42 17.25 3.88
CA LEU A 304 -13.65 16.66 4.41
C LEU A 304 -14.35 17.67 5.32
N GLY A 305 -15.64 17.87 5.08
CA GLY A 305 -16.55 18.60 5.95
C GLY A 305 -17.75 17.74 6.34
N GLN A 306 -18.63 18.28 7.18
CA GLN A 306 -19.79 17.53 7.70
C GLN A 306 -20.71 17.01 6.57
N SER A 307 -20.95 17.84 5.56
CA SER A 307 -21.80 17.53 4.39
C SER A 307 -21.10 17.80 3.06
N SER A 308 -19.77 17.88 3.06
CA SER A 308 -19.00 18.15 1.84
C SER A 308 -17.70 17.37 1.76
N ILE A 309 -17.27 17.09 0.53
CA ILE A 309 -15.93 16.58 0.22
C ILE A 309 -15.38 17.32 -1.00
N SER A 310 -14.12 17.74 -0.95
CA SER A 310 -13.38 18.20 -2.13
C SER A 310 -12.07 17.45 -2.28
N ILE A 311 -11.69 17.19 -3.54
CA ILE A 311 -10.38 16.67 -3.92
C ILE A 311 -9.85 17.57 -5.02
N ASP A 312 -8.66 18.10 -4.78
CA ASP A 312 -7.96 19.06 -5.62
C ASP A 312 -6.61 18.46 -6.03
N ASP A 313 -6.27 18.49 -7.31
CA ASP A 313 -4.94 18.13 -7.81
C ASP A 313 -4.32 19.28 -8.61
N ASP A 314 -2.98 19.34 -8.63
CA ASP A 314 -2.16 20.30 -9.39
C ASP A 314 -1.72 19.75 -10.76
N GLY A 315 -2.50 18.82 -11.31
CA GLY A 315 -2.22 18.19 -12.59
C GLY A 315 -2.44 19.12 -13.78
N HIS A 316 -2.33 18.56 -14.98
CA HIS A 316 -2.52 19.30 -16.24
C HIS A 316 -3.99 19.47 -16.67
N GLY A 317 -4.92 19.11 -15.77
CA GLY A 317 -6.37 19.11 -16.00
C GLY A 317 -6.84 18.35 -17.24
N PHE A 318 -8.10 18.57 -17.60
CA PHE A 318 -8.72 18.02 -18.80
C PHE A 318 -9.86 18.92 -19.33
N ALA A 319 -10.04 18.88 -20.65
CA ALA A 319 -11.20 19.53 -21.27
C ALA A 319 -12.50 18.84 -20.81
N PRO A 320 -13.57 19.56 -20.42
CA PRO A 320 -14.82 18.97 -19.93
C PRO A 320 -15.44 17.91 -20.84
N THR A 321 -15.20 18.00 -22.15
CA THR A 321 -15.66 17.05 -23.18
C THR A 321 -14.97 15.68 -23.11
N ARG A 322 -13.85 15.56 -22.37
CA ARG A 322 -13.12 14.31 -22.12
C ARG A 322 -13.52 13.62 -20.81
N ALA A 323 -14.53 14.11 -20.09
CA ALA A 323 -15.03 13.43 -18.90
C ALA A 323 -15.45 11.99 -19.25
N GLY A 324 -14.71 11.01 -18.73
CA GLY A 324 -14.96 9.59 -19.00
C GLY A 324 -16.23 9.08 -18.33
N ASN A 325 -16.59 7.82 -18.64
CA ASN A 325 -17.77 7.15 -18.07
C ASN A 325 -17.77 7.11 -16.53
N GLY A 326 -16.59 7.11 -15.90
CA GLY A 326 -16.44 7.08 -14.45
C GLY A 326 -17.02 8.31 -13.74
N LEU A 327 -16.66 9.52 -14.20
CA LEU A 327 -17.18 10.78 -13.67
C LEU A 327 -18.66 10.98 -13.94
N LYS A 328 -19.15 10.50 -15.10
CA LYS A 328 -20.59 10.51 -15.41
C LYS A 328 -21.38 9.63 -14.43
N GLY A 329 -20.94 8.39 -14.23
CA GLY A 329 -21.58 7.49 -13.27
C GLY A 329 -21.44 7.94 -11.81
N LEU A 330 -20.37 8.67 -11.47
CA LEU A 330 -20.25 9.30 -10.16
C LEU A 330 -21.28 10.42 -9.97
N ARG A 331 -21.49 11.27 -10.98
CA ARG A 331 -22.52 12.32 -10.94
C ARG A 331 -23.91 11.74 -10.69
N GLU A 332 -24.30 10.74 -11.48
CA GLU A 332 -25.60 10.07 -11.35
C GLU A 332 -25.82 9.53 -9.92
N ARG A 333 -24.81 8.83 -9.36
CA ARG A 333 -24.89 8.30 -7.99
C ARG A 333 -24.95 9.37 -6.89
N VAL A 334 -24.28 10.51 -7.10
CA VAL A 334 -24.30 11.64 -6.14
C VAL A 334 -25.66 12.33 -6.19
N GLU A 335 -26.20 12.56 -7.38
CA GLU A 335 -27.51 13.17 -7.58
C GLU A 335 -28.64 12.27 -7.06
N ASP A 336 -28.57 10.95 -7.30
CA ASP A 336 -29.50 9.95 -6.74
C ASP A 336 -29.50 9.94 -5.20
N ALA A 337 -28.37 10.31 -4.59
CA ALA A 337 -28.22 10.41 -3.14
C ALA A 337 -28.62 11.79 -2.57
N GLY A 338 -29.15 12.70 -3.39
CA GLY A 338 -29.55 14.05 -2.99
C GLY A 338 -28.38 15.04 -2.83
N GLY A 339 -27.25 14.75 -3.47
CA GLY A 339 -26.08 15.63 -3.49
C GLY A 339 -25.89 16.33 -4.83
N ARG A 340 -24.96 17.30 -4.86
CA ARG A 340 -24.51 17.99 -6.05
C ARG A 340 -23.02 17.77 -6.24
N LEU A 341 -22.64 17.33 -7.44
CA LEU A 341 -21.25 17.14 -7.84
C LEU A 341 -20.83 18.26 -8.80
N ASN A 342 -19.79 19.00 -8.43
CA ASN A 342 -19.15 20.02 -9.27
C ASN A 342 -17.73 19.56 -9.63
N ILE A 343 -17.38 19.72 -10.91
CA ILE A 343 -16.05 19.40 -11.42
C ILE A 343 -15.54 20.65 -12.12
N GLU A 344 -14.43 21.16 -11.62
CA GLU A 344 -13.67 22.26 -12.20
C GLU A 344 -12.35 21.68 -12.69
N SER A 345 -11.98 21.95 -13.94
CA SER A 345 -10.72 21.48 -14.50
C SER A 345 -10.18 22.52 -15.47
N ASP A 346 -8.92 22.88 -15.30
CA ASP A 346 -8.19 23.83 -16.13
C ASP A 346 -6.72 23.39 -16.27
N THR A 347 -5.87 24.16 -16.95
CA THR A 347 -4.46 23.81 -17.14
C THR A 347 -3.66 23.66 -15.86
N ASP A 348 -4.15 24.21 -14.75
CA ASP A 348 -3.49 24.23 -13.45
C ASP A 348 -3.99 23.13 -12.50
N GLY A 349 -4.92 22.27 -12.94
CA GLY A 349 -5.39 21.16 -12.11
C GLY A 349 -6.84 20.75 -12.31
N THR A 350 -7.30 19.85 -11.44
CA THR A 350 -8.71 19.46 -11.33
C THR A 350 -9.18 19.54 -9.89
N ARG A 351 -10.38 20.09 -9.70
CA ARG A 351 -11.14 20.05 -8.45
C ARG A 351 -12.44 19.28 -8.66
N ILE A 352 -12.62 18.21 -7.88
CA ILE A 352 -13.89 17.51 -7.72
C ILE A 352 -14.46 17.89 -6.36
N SER A 353 -15.65 18.46 -6.33
CA SER A 353 -16.34 18.81 -5.09
C SER A 353 -17.75 18.23 -5.06
N VAL A 354 -18.15 17.70 -3.91
CA VAL A 354 -19.50 17.22 -3.66
C VAL A 354 -20.03 17.90 -2.41
N HIS A 355 -21.24 18.43 -2.52
CA HIS A 355 -22.03 18.95 -1.41
C HIS A 355 -23.33 18.17 -1.30
N MET A 356 -23.66 17.70 -0.11
CA MET A 356 -24.94 17.07 0.20
C MET A 356 -25.90 18.14 0.69
N GLU A 357 -27.10 18.19 0.09
CA GLU A 357 -28.17 19.07 0.57
C GLU A 357 -28.85 18.35 1.76
N GLY A 358 -28.91 19.00 2.93
CA GLY A 358 -29.47 18.41 4.15
C GLY A 358 -30.94 18.03 3.95
N THR A 359 -31.33 16.81 4.33
CA THR A 359 -32.73 16.36 4.39
C THR A 359 -33.45 16.91 5.60
#